data_AF-A0A8T0X522-F1
#
_entry.id   AF-A0A8T0X522-F1
#
_cell.length_a   1.000
_cell.length_b   1.000
_cell.length_c   1.000
_cell.angle_alpha   90.00
_cell.angle_beta   90.00
_cell.angle_gamma   90.00
#
_symmetry.space_group_name_H-M   'P 1'
#
loop_
_entity.id
_entity.type
_entity.pdbx_description
1 polymer ?
#
loop_
_entity_poly.entity_id
_entity_poly.type
_entity_poly.pdbx_seq_one_letter_code
_entity_poly.pdbx_strand_id
1 'polypeptide(L)'
;MALLVLGAATSLPPPPRRRVVPFRATASPAALDRRRRPQYVPGEFFVDHRCIDCQTCRWMAPEVFKRVDGQAAVAAQPSSQEERTKALQALLSCPTSSIHTDKPPKDILQVHSMFPLPVDQNLLPGVYLCGYHSQHSFGATSYLVTHPQGNILVDSPRYTPSLADNIERLGGARYMFLTHIDDVADHRKWAERL
;
A
#
# COMPACT_ATOMS: atom_id res chain seq x y z
N MET A 1 12.32 -64.70 -30.02
CA MET A 1 10.98 -64.83 -29.39
C MET A 1 10.99 -64.08 -28.08
N ALA A 2 10.57 -62.80 -28.12
CA ALA A 2 10.46 -61.94 -26.94
C ALA A 2 9.06 -62.11 -26.35
N LEU A 3 8.95 -62.54 -25.09
CA LEU A 3 7.71 -62.45 -24.31
C LEU A 3 7.66 -61.07 -23.65
N LEU A 4 6.78 -60.19 -24.14
CA LEU A 4 6.34 -59.02 -23.40
C LEU A 4 5.35 -59.46 -22.32
N VAL A 5 5.70 -59.23 -21.05
CA VAL A 5 4.77 -59.34 -19.93
C VAL A 5 4.07 -57.98 -19.79
N LEU A 6 2.77 -57.94 -20.09
CA LEU A 6 1.89 -56.80 -19.84
C LEU A 6 1.65 -56.67 -18.33
N GLY A 7 2.25 -55.65 -17.71
CA GLY A 7 1.93 -55.26 -16.34
C GLY A 7 0.56 -54.60 -16.26
N ALA A 8 -0.31 -55.12 -15.40
CA ALA A 8 -1.62 -54.56 -15.11
C ALA A 8 -1.47 -53.18 -14.43
N ALA A 9 -1.99 -52.14 -15.08
CA ALA A 9 -2.09 -50.81 -14.50
C ALA A 9 -3.14 -50.82 -13.38
N THR A 10 -2.70 -50.71 -12.13
CA THR A 10 -3.57 -50.47 -10.99
C THR A 10 -3.95 -48.99 -10.97
N SER A 11 -5.24 -48.70 -11.15
CA SER A 11 -5.76 -47.34 -11.06
C SER A 11 -5.79 -46.88 -9.60
N LEU A 12 -5.19 -45.71 -9.34
CA LEU A 12 -5.27 -45.05 -8.04
C LEU A 12 -6.70 -44.55 -7.79
N PRO A 13 -7.20 -44.60 -6.54
CA PRO A 13 -8.53 -44.08 -6.21
C PRO A 13 -8.56 -42.55 -6.33
N PRO A 14 -9.71 -41.95 -6.69
CA PRO A 14 -9.83 -40.50 -6.78
C PRO A 14 -9.68 -39.85 -5.40
N PRO A 15 -9.13 -38.62 -5.33
CA PRO A 15 -8.99 -37.91 -4.07
C PRO A 15 -10.36 -37.62 -3.44
N PRO A 16 -10.45 -37.57 -2.10
CA PRO A 16 -11.71 -37.28 -1.43
C PRO A 16 -12.19 -35.88 -1.80
N ARG A 17 -13.48 -35.75 -2.16
CA ARG A 17 -14.11 -34.45 -2.42
C ARG A 17 -14.03 -33.59 -1.16
N ARG A 18 -13.30 -32.48 -1.22
CA ARG A 18 -13.31 -31.45 -0.17
C ARG A 18 -14.74 -30.98 0.05
N ARG A 19 -15.27 -31.19 1.25
CA ARG A 19 -16.51 -30.55 1.71
C ARG A 19 -16.28 -29.04 1.70
N VAL A 20 -16.98 -28.34 0.81
CA VAL A 20 -17.11 -26.89 0.87
C VAL A 20 -18.01 -26.59 2.06
N VAL A 21 -17.40 -26.17 3.16
CA VAL A 21 -18.13 -25.63 4.31
C VAL A 21 -18.68 -24.27 3.87
N PRO A 22 -19.99 -24.00 3.99
CA PRO A 22 -20.52 -22.69 3.64
C PRO A 22 -19.83 -21.65 4.52
N PHE A 23 -19.20 -20.67 3.88
CA PHE A 23 -18.62 -19.53 4.56
C PHE A 23 -19.77 -18.75 5.21
N ARG A 24 -19.98 -18.97 6.52
CA ARG A 24 -20.83 -18.11 7.31
C ARG A 24 -20.08 -16.79 7.42
N ALA A 25 -20.56 -15.77 6.72
CA ALA A 25 -20.08 -14.40 6.88
C ALA A 25 -20.23 -14.03 8.36
N THR A 26 -19.14 -14.11 9.11
CA THR A 26 -19.06 -13.48 10.42
C THR A 26 -19.27 -11.99 10.18
N ALA A 27 -20.17 -11.39 10.96
CA ALA A 27 -20.51 -9.98 10.90
C ALA A 27 -19.25 -9.13 10.70
N SER A 28 -19.33 -8.18 9.77
CA SER A 28 -18.27 -7.21 9.51
C SER A 28 -17.70 -6.70 10.83
N PRO A 29 -16.37 -6.59 10.98
CA PRO A 29 -15.78 -5.86 12.10
C PRO A 29 -16.52 -4.53 12.21
N ALA A 30 -16.96 -4.19 13.43
CA ALA A 30 -17.68 -2.97 13.74
C ALA A 30 -17.15 -1.84 12.86
N ALA A 31 -18.04 -1.22 12.07
CA ALA A 31 -17.68 -0.20 11.09
C ALA A 31 -16.68 0.75 11.74
N LEU A 32 -15.43 0.70 11.28
CA LEU A 32 -14.34 1.53 11.81
C LEU A 32 -14.89 2.94 11.95
N ASP A 33 -14.75 3.51 13.13
CA ASP A 33 -15.28 4.84 13.42
C ASP A 33 -14.59 5.85 12.48
N ARG A 34 -15.28 6.18 11.38
CA ARG A 34 -14.83 7.14 10.35
C ARG A 34 -15.41 8.52 10.63
N ARG A 35 -15.80 8.82 11.89
CA ARG A 35 -16.29 10.14 12.24
C ARG A 35 -15.25 11.18 11.87
N ARG A 36 -15.67 12.13 11.02
CA ARG A 36 -14.86 13.27 10.62
C ARG A 36 -14.44 14.02 11.87
N ARG A 37 -13.20 14.49 11.89
CA ARG A 37 -12.81 15.51 12.87
C ARG A 37 -13.61 16.79 12.60
N PRO A 38 -13.95 17.59 13.62
CA PRO A 38 -14.64 18.87 13.42
C PRO A 38 -13.75 19.93 12.74
N GLN A 39 -12.43 19.78 12.81
CA GLN A 39 -11.46 20.64 12.15
C GLN A 39 -11.31 20.27 10.66
N TYR A 40 -12.24 20.69 9.81
CA TYR A 40 -12.17 20.48 8.36
C TYR A 40 -12.85 21.61 7.60
N VAL A 41 -12.41 21.84 6.37
CA VAL A 41 -13.20 22.59 5.38
C VAL A 41 -14.21 21.63 4.73
N PRO A 42 -15.51 21.99 4.65
CA PRO A 42 -16.53 21.15 4.01
C PRO A 42 -16.14 20.72 2.59
N GLY A 43 -16.35 19.44 2.28
CA GLY A 43 -16.09 18.86 0.96
C GLY A 43 -15.85 17.35 0.99
N GLU A 44 -15.40 16.83 -0.15
CA GLU A 44 -15.21 15.39 -0.39
C GLU A 44 -14.13 14.80 0.52
N PHE A 45 -12.97 15.47 0.66
CA PHE A 45 -11.88 14.94 1.45
C PHE A 45 -12.08 15.28 2.93
N PHE A 46 -11.77 14.34 3.81
CA PHE A 46 -11.74 14.57 5.25
C PHE A 46 -10.75 13.66 5.98
N VAL A 47 -10.38 14.04 7.20
CA VAL A 47 -9.54 13.24 8.10
C VAL A 47 -10.37 12.83 9.32
N ASP A 48 -10.24 11.57 9.74
CA ASP A 48 -10.88 11.06 10.96
C ASP A 48 -9.96 11.13 12.20
N HIS A 49 -10.52 10.81 13.36
CA HIS A 49 -9.83 10.90 14.65
C HIS A 49 -8.73 9.84 14.86
N ARG A 50 -8.60 8.84 13.96
CA ARG A 50 -7.56 7.79 14.04
C ARG A 50 -6.20 8.29 13.53
N CYS A 51 -6.13 9.54 13.06
CA CYS A 51 -4.89 10.16 12.62
C CYS A 51 -3.85 10.18 13.76
N ILE A 52 -2.65 9.67 13.50
CA ILE A 52 -1.53 9.64 14.46
C ILE A 52 -0.54 10.79 14.27
N ASP A 53 -0.88 11.80 13.48
CA ASP A 53 -0.03 12.96 13.19
C ASP A 53 1.35 12.64 12.57
N CYS A 54 1.46 11.54 11.82
CA CYS A 54 2.69 11.08 11.14
C CYS A 54 3.27 12.01 10.05
N GLN A 55 2.65 13.17 9.80
CA GLN A 55 3.08 14.18 8.81
C GLN A 55 2.96 13.81 7.33
N THR A 56 2.80 12.52 6.95
CA THR A 56 2.78 12.04 5.55
C THR A 56 1.99 12.94 4.60
N CYS A 57 0.72 13.19 4.90
CA CYS A 57 -0.15 13.95 4.02
C CYS A 57 0.24 15.43 3.88
N ARG A 58 0.90 15.99 4.90
CA ARG A 58 1.28 17.41 4.95
C ARG A 58 2.44 17.73 4.03
N TRP A 59 3.33 16.77 3.76
CA TRP A 59 4.40 16.96 2.77
C TRP A 59 4.04 16.43 1.39
N MET A 60 3.14 15.43 1.28
CA MET A 60 2.66 14.95 -0.03
C MET A 60 1.70 15.91 -0.71
N ALA A 61 0.80 16.52 0.06
CA ALA A 61 -0.24 17.43 -0.43
C ALA A 61 -0.38 18.63 0.52
N PRO A 62 0.66 19.48 0.63
CA PRO A 62 0.70 20.60 1.58
C PRO A 62 -0.46 21.58 1.41
N GLU A 63 -1.01 21.73 0.20
CA GLU A 63 -2.10 22.68 -0.03
C GLU A 63 -3.46 22.15 0.43
N VAL A 64 -3.56 20.84 0.64
CA VAL A 64 -4.79 20.17 1.10
C VAL A 64 -4.75 19.93 2.60
N PHE A 65 -3.62 19.46 3.13
CA PHE A 65 -3.51 19.04 4.53
C PHE A 65 -2.59 19.93 5.37
N LYS A 66 -3.09 20.39 6.52
CA LYS A 66 -2.30 21.10 7.54
C LYS A 66 -2.47 20.42 8.90
N ARG A 67 -1.66 20.85 9.88
CA ARG A 67 -1.76 20.39 11.27
C ARG A 67 -2.74 21.30 12.00
N VAL A 68 -3.77 20.73 12.60
CA VAL A 68 -4.75 21.45 13.43
C VAL A 68 -5.05 20.59 14.65
N ASP A 69 -4.88 21.17 15.84
CA ASP A 69 -5.08 20.51 17.14
C ASP A 69 -4.34 19.16 17.26
N GLY A 70 -3.05 19.15 16.89
CA GLY A 70 -2.18 17.99 17.07
C GLY A 70 -2.42 16.82 16.10
N GLN A 71 -3.28 16.98 15.08
CA GLN A 71 -3.53 15.97 14.04
C GLN A 71 -3.64 16.62 12.66
N ALA A 72 -3.60 15.82 11.60
CA ALA A 72 -3.86 16.32 10.24
C ALA A 72 -5.34 16.69 10.07
N ALA A 73 -5.59 17.72 9.27
CA ALA A 73 -6.91 18.20 8.88
C ALA A 73 -6.89 18.66 7.42
N VAL A 74 -8.04 18.59 6.75
CA VAL A 74 -8.20 19.18 5.41
C VAL A 74 -8.40 20.68 5.57
N ALA A 75 -7.37 21.45 5.23
CA ALA A 75 -7.35 22.91 5.34
C ALA A 75 -7.91 23.60 4.09
N ALA A 76 -7.82 22.93 2.93
CA ALA A 76 -8.51 23.32 1.70
C ALA A 76 -8.84 22.05 0.91
N GLN A 77 -9.98 22.04 0.23
CA GLN A 77 -10.30 20.95 -0.69
C GLN A 77 -9.46 21.10 -1.96
N PRO A 78 -9.04 20.00 -2.62
CA PRO A 78 -8.34 20.07 -3.89
C PRO A 78 -9.15 20.86 -4.92
N SER A 79 -8.51 21.85 -5.54
CA SER A 79 -9.10 22.74 -6.55
C SER A 79 -8.66 22.41 -7.98
N SER A 80 -7.61 21.60 -8.12
CA SER A 80 -7.06 21.16 -9.40
C SER A 80 -6.92 19.63 -9.47
N GLN A 81 -6.77 19.10 -10.69
CA GLN A 81 -6.53 17.67 -10.88
C GLN A 81 -5.20 17.23 -10.24
N GLU A 82 -4.17 18.09 -10.27
CA GLU A 82 -2.88 17.81 -9.64
C GLU A 82 -3.00 17.70 -8.11
N GLU A 83 -3.67 18.67 -7.47
CA GLU A 83 -3.93 18.64 -6.04
C GLU A 83 -4.76 17.41 -5.65
N ARG A 84 -5.74 17.03 -6.48
CA ARG A 84 -6.56 15.83 -6.26
C ARG A 84 -5.69 14.58 -6.30
N THR A 85 -4.83 14.45 -7.31
CA THR A 85 -3.89 13.31 -7.42
C THR A 85 -2.97 13.25 -6.20
N LYS A 86 -2.37 14.36 -5.79
CA LYS A 86 -1.53 14.43 -4.58
C LYS A 86 -2.31 14.06 -3.31
N ALA A 87 -3.56 14.50 -3.18
CA ALA A 87 -4.42 14.15 -2.04
C ALA A 87 -4.76 12.65 -2.00
N LEU A 88 -5.00 12.02 -3.15
CA LEU A 88 -5.23 10.58 -3.24
C LEU A 88 -3.94 9.77 -3.01
N GLN A 89 -2.78 10.27 -3.43
CA GLN A 89 -1.49 9.67 -3.09
C GLN A 89 -1.24 9.72 -1.57
N ALA A 90 -1.56 10.85 -0.93
CA ALA A 90 -1.53 10.99 0.52
C ALA A 90 -2.53 10.04 1.21
N LEU A 91 -3.74 9.87 0.64
CA LEU A 91 -4.73 8.93 1.13
C LEU A 91 -4.19 7.49 1.13
N LEU A 92 -3.61 7.04 0.02
CA LEU A 92 -3.02 5.69 -0.08
C LEU A 92 -1.80 5.49 0.83
N SER A 93 -1.06 6.57 1.11
CA SER A 93 0.15 6.55 1.95
C SER A 93 -0.14 6.77 3.43
N CYS A 94 -1.38 7.08 3.82
CA CYS A 94 -1.74 7.30 5.22
C CYS A 94 -1.63 5.97 6.01
N PRO A 95 -0.76 5.88 7.03
CA PRO A 95 -0.50 4.62 7.72
C PRO A 95 -1.73 4.06 8.44
N THR A 96 -2.60 4.94 8.95
CA THR A 96 -3.82 4.58 9.68
C THR A 96 -5.08 4.55 8.82
N SER A 97 -4.95 4.79 7.50
CA SER A 97 -6.09 4.94 6.59
C SER A 97 -7.14 5.94 7.14
N SER A 98 -6.65 7.08 7.62
CA SER A 98 -7.46 8.14 8.27
C SER A 98 -7.92 9.24 7.33
N ILE A 99 -7.41 9.26 6.10
CA ILE A 99 -7.83 10.18 5.05
C ILE A 99 -8.90 9.49 4.23
N HIS A 100 -10.00 10.17 3.98
CA HIS A 100 -11.17 9.61 3.32
C HIS A 100 -11.70 10.56 2.25
N THR A 101 -12.52 9.98 1.38
CA THR A 101 -13.44 10.69 0.50
C THR A 101 -14.87 10.26 0.83
N ASP A 102 -15.85 11.13 0.59
CA ASP A 102 -17.28 10.84 0.82
C ASP A 102 -17.78 9.60 0.08
N LYS A 103 -17.23 9.37 -1.11
CA LYS A 103 -17.51 8.23 -1.98
C LYS A 103 -16.19 7.66 -2.47
N PRO A 104 -16.12 6.36 -2.82
CA PRO A 104 -14.94 5.80 -3.46
C PRO A 104 -14.48 6.65 -4.66
N PRO A 105 -13.21 7.10 -4.70
CA PRO A 105 -12.72 7.93 -5.80
C PRO A 105 -12.69 7.11 -7.09
N LYS A 106 -13.22 7.66 -8.18
CA LYS A 106 -13.22 6.97 -9.48
C LYS A 106 -11.82 6.80 -10.06
N ASP A 107 -10.91 7.68 -9.68
CA ASP A 107 -9.52 7.78 -10.11
C ASP A 107 -8.55 6.99 -9.23
N ILE A 108 -9.02 6.30 -8.19
CA ILE A 108 -8.13 5.64 -7.21
C ILE A 108 -7.23 4.56 -7.85
N LEU A 109 -7.75 3.80 -8.82
CA LEU A 109 -6.98 2.76 -9.51
C LEU A 109 -5.84 3.35 -10.35
N GLN A 110 -6.04 4.55 -10.91
CA GLN A 110 -4.98 5.27 -11.60
C GLN A 110 -3.90 5.71 -10.61
N VAL A 111 -4.28 6.16 -9.42
CA VAL A 111 -3.30 6.57 -8.40
C VAL A 111 -2.52 5.37 -7.85
N HIS A 112 -3.15 4.20 -7.70
CA HIS A 112 -2.45 2.96 -7.36
C HIS A 112 -1.34 2.62 -8.36
N SER A 113 -1.58 2.80 -9.67
CA SER A 113 -0.61 2.48 -10.72
C SER A 113 0.54 3.49 -10.84
N MET A 114 0.45 4.64 -10.18
CA MET A 114 1.52 5.64 -10.14
C MET A 114 2.65 5.27 -9.16
N PHE A 115 2.38 4.46 -8.13
CA PHE A 115 3.40 4.09 -7.14
C PHE A 115 4.34 2.99 -7.66
N PRO A 116 5.62 2.98 -7.28
CA PRO A 116 6.28 3.97 -6.43
C PRO A 116 6.52 5.29 -7.19
N LEU A 117 6.39 6.43 -6.50
CA LEU A 117 6.46 7.76 -7.09
C LEU A 117 7.91 8.20 -7.24
N PRO A 118 8.36 8.72 -8.40
CA PRO A 118 9.71 9.29 -8.50
C PRO A 118 9.86 10.48 -7.54
N VAL A 119 10.95 10.53 -6.78
CA VAL A 119 11.22 11.64 -5.84
C VAL A 119 11.59 12.90 -6.61
N ASP A 120 12.59 12.79 -7.49
CA ASP A 120 12.98 13.84 -8.43
C ASP A 120 13.68 13.19 -9.63
N GLN A 121 13.12 13.31 -10.83
CA GLN A 121 13.67 12.64 -12.01
C GLN A 121 14.98 13.28 -12.52
N ASN A 122 15.25 14.53 -12.15
CA ASN A 122 16.41 15.28 -12.61
C ASN A 122 17.56 15.18 -11.60
N LEU A 123 17.27 15.35 -10.31
CA LEU A 123 18.27 15.37 -9.24
C LEU A 123 18.54 13.98 -8.65
N LEU A 124 17.53 13.11 -8.62
CA LEU A 124 17.60 11.78 -8.00
C LEU A 124 17.01 10.71 -8.92
N PRO A 125 17.50 10.58 -10.17
CA PRO A 125 16.99 9.56 -11.09
C PRO A 125 17.13 8.17 -10.47
N GLY A 126 16.05 7.39 -10.56
CA GLY A 126 16.02 6.03 -10.01
C GLY A 126 15.68 5.94 -8.52
N VAL A 127 15.38 7.05 -7.84
CA VAL A 127 14.89 7.04 -6.46
C VAL A 127 13.38 7.27 -6.44
N TYR A 128 12.65 6.32 -5.86
CA TYR A 128 11.20 6.32 -5.79
C TYR A 128 10.70 6.21 -4.36
N LEU A 129 9.68 7.00 -4.01
CA LEU A 129 8.89 6.86 -2.80
C LEU A 129 7.87 5.73 -2.97
N CYS A 130 7.91 4.70 -2.12
CA CYS A 130 6.97 3.59 -2.24
C CYS A 130 5.53 3.97 -1.86
N GLY A 131 5.34 4.98 -1.01
CA GLY A 131 4.05 5.28 -0.39
C GLY A 131 3.60 4.13 0.50
N TYR A 132 2.28 3.91 0.59
CA TYR A 132 1.66 2.83 1.38
C TYR A 132 2.33 2.64 2.75
N HIS A 133 2.50 3.71 3.53
CA HIS A 133 3.14 3.59 4.83
C HIS A 133 2.33 2.67 5.75
N SER A 134 3.00 2.08 6.74
CA SER A 134 2.36 1.15 7.65
C SER A 134 2.08 1.78 9.01
N GLN A 135 0.93 1.46 9.60
CA GLN A 135 0.65 1.77 10.99
C GLN A 135 1.65 1.09 11.94
N HIS A 136 2.18 -0.09 11.56
CA HIS A 136 3.13 -0.85 12.38
C HIS A 136 4.52 -0.22 12.47
N SER A 137 4.83 0.72 11.57
CA SER A 137 6.07 1.51 11.59
C SER A 137 5.81 3.00 11.85
N PHE A 138 4.64 3.33 12.42
CA PHE A 138 4.23 4.71 12.71
C PHE A 138 4.29 5.68 11.51
N GLY A 139 4.25 5.17 10.28
CA GLY A 139 4.34 5.99 9.07
C GLY A 139 5.75 6.16 8.51
N ALA A 140 6.66 5.22 8.77
CA ALA A 140 7.97 5.15 8.12
C ALA A 140 7.88 5.32 6.61
N THR A 141 8.84 6.06 6.06
CA THR A 141 8.88 6.40 4.64
C THR A 141 9.88 5.49 3.94
N SER A 142 9.36 4.51 3.20
CA SER A 142 10.16 3.55 2.45
C SER A 142 10.42 4.00 1.01
N TYR A 143 11.58 3.61 0.47
CA TYR A 143 12.01 3.99 -0.88
C TYR A 143 12.45 2.78 -1.70
N LEU A 144 12.27 2.85 -3.02
CA LEU A 144 12.94 1.97 -3.98
C LEU A 144 14.06 2.75 -4.65
N VAL A 145 15.27 2.20 -4.63
CA VAL A 145 16.42 2.73 -5.38
C VAL A 145 16.76 1.75 -6.48
N THR A 146 16.63 2.18 -7.74
CA THR A 146 17.02 1.35 -8.88
C THR A 146 18.52 1.32 -9.03
N HIS A 147 19.08 0.14 -9.31
CA HIS A 147 20.53 -0.03 -9.42
C HIS A 147 20.89 -1.11 -10.45
N PRO A 148 21.94 -0.93 -11.28
CA PRO A 148 22.29 -1.89 -12.34
C PRO A 148 22.55 -3.32 -11.87
N GLN A 149 22.94 -3.52 -10.60
CA GLN A 149 23.20 -4.85 -10.02
C GLN A 149 22.03 -5.43 -9.23
N GLY A 150 20.87 -4.79 -9.29
CA GLY A 150 19.66 -5.13 -8.55
C GLY A 150 19.24 -4.00 -7.61
N ASN A 151 17.95 -3.68 -7.65
CA ASN A 151 17.37 -2.57 -6.89
C ASN A 151 17.40 -2.83 -5.38
N ILE A 152 17.29 -1.76 -4.61
CA ILE A 152 17.30 -1.77 -3.15
C ILE A 152 15.96 -1.22 -2.65
N LEU A 153 15.23 -2.01 -1.86
CA LEU A 153 14.08 -1.55 -1.09
C LEU A 153 14.57 -1.07 0.27
N VAL A 154 14.52 0.23 0.51
CA VAL A 154 14.87 0.87 1.79
C VAL A 154 13.62 0.93 2.66
N ASP A 155 13.71 0.29 3.83
CA ASP A 155 12.61 0.07 4.79
C ASP A 155 11.40 -0.67 4.19
N SER A 156 10.46 -1.07 5.05
CA SER A 156 9.33 -1.90 4.63
C SER A 156 8.03 -1.09 4.52
N PRO A 157 7.51 -0.85 3.29
CA PRO A 157 6.15 -0.33 3.14
C PRO A 157 5.12 -1.37 3.57
N ARG A 158 3.88 -0.94 3.81
CA ARG A 158 2.75 -1.88 3.88
C ARG A 158 2.64 -2.61 2.55
N TYR A 159 2.56 -3.93 2.60
CA TYR A 159 2.47 -4.76 1.41
C TYR A 159 1.12 -4.57 0.72
N THR A 160 1.17 -4.32 -0.59
CA THR A 160 0.00 -4.46 -1.47
C THR A 160 0.41 -5.18 -2.74
N PRO A 161 -0.45 -6.03 -3.33
CA PRO A 161 -0.15 -6.69 -4.60
C PRO A 161 0.19 -5.69 -5.70
N SER A 162 -0.56 -4.58 -5.79
CA SER A 162 -0.31 -3.54 -6.79
C SER A 162 1.07 -2.91 -6.66
N LEU A 163 1.52 -2.57 -5.45
CA LEU A 163 2.87 -2.00 -5.27
C LEU A 163 3.94 -3.03 -5.62
N ALA A 164 3.76 -4.30 -5.23
CA ALA A 164 4.70 -5.37 -5.54
C ALA A 164 4.85 -5.58 -7.06
N ASP A 165 3.73 -5.72 -7.77
CA ASP A 165 3.72 -5.86 -9.23
C ASP A 165 4.38 -4.63 -9.91
N ASN A 166 4.20 -3.43 -9.37
CA ASN A 166 4.84 -2.22 -9.89
C ASN A 166 6.36 -2.22 -9.65
N ILE A 167 6.82 -2.66 -8.48
CA ILE A 167 8.25 -2.78 -8.17
C ILE A 167 8.91 -3.86 -9.05
N GLU A 168 8.24 -4.98 -9.29
CA GLU A 168 8.72 -6.02 -10.22
C GLU A 168 8.87 -5.48 -11.65
N ARG A 169 7.92 -4.67 -12.13
CA ARG A 169 8.02 -3.98 -13.43
C ARG A 169 9.21 -3.02 -13.51
N LEU A 170 9.73 -2.55 -12.38
CA LEU A 170 10.94 -1.74 -12.27
C LEU A 170 12.23 -2.57 -12.07
N GLY A 171 12.15 -3.90 -12.15
CA GLY A 171 13.28 -4.81 -11.97
C GLY A 171 13.34 -5.51 -10.60
N GLY A 172 12.26 -5.47 -9.82
CA GLY A 172 12.17 -6.10 -8.51
C GLY A 172 13.00 -5.38 -7.45
N ALA A 173 13.36 -6.08 -6.37
CA ALA A 173 14.35 -5.61 -5.40
C ALA A 173 15.24 -6.77 -4.96
N ARG A 174 16.54 -6.67 -5.23
CA ARG A 174 17.52 -7.70 -4.85
C ARG A 174 17.93 -7.59 -3.38
N TYR A 175 17.90 -6.37 -2.85
CA TYR A 175 18.32 -6.08 -1.48
C TYR A 175 17.20 -5.35 -0.74
N MET A 176 17.10 -5.63 0.55
CA MET A 176 16.30 -4.83 1.48
C MET A 176 17.23 -4.24 2.53
N PHE A 177 17.26 -2.92 2.62
CA PHE A 177 18.04 -2.20 3.62
C PHE A 177 17.07 -1.69 4.69
N LEU A 178 17.11 -2.28 5.88
CA LEU A 178 16.26 -1.91 7.01
C LEU A 178 17.06 -0.99 7.94
N THR A 179 16.59 0.24 8.10
CA THR A 179 17.30 1.28 8.85
C THR A 179 17.24 1.03 10.36
N HIS A 180 16.10 0.57 10.87
CA HIS A 180 15.90 0.25 12.28
C HIS A 180 14.82 -0.80 12.50
N ILE A 181 14.74 -1.33 13.74
CA ILE A 181 13.81 -2.41 14.11
C ILE A 181 12.34 -2.01 13.99
N ASP A 182 12.01 -0.72 14.13
CA ASP A 182 10.63 -0.23 14.03
C ASP A 182 10.14 -0.09 12.57
N ASP A 183 11.03 -0.10 11.58
CA ASP A 183 10.71 0.14 10.15
C ASP A 183 10.59 -1.15 9.31
N VAL A 184 10.36 -2.27 10.00
CA VAL A 184 10.31 -3.62 9.43
C VAL A 184 8.89 -4.09 9.08
N ALA A 185 7.90 -3.21 9.10
CA ALA A 185 6.46 -3.46 8.93
C ALA A 185 6.06 -4.81 8.29
N ASP A 186 5.89 -4.86 6.96
CA ASP A 186 5.48 -6.06 6.22
C ASP A 186 6.70 -6.80 5.63
N HIS A 187 7.90 -6.68 6.24
CA HIS A 187 9.18 -7.15 5.68
C HIS A 187 9.10 -8.59 5.17
N ARG A 188 8.44 -9.48 5.92
CA ARG A 188 8.33 -10.90 5.57
C ARG A 188 7.61 -11.09 4.24
N LYS A 189 6.49 -10.38 4.02
CA LYS A 189 5.73 -10.46 2.75
C LYS A 189 6.56 -9.96 1.58
N TRP A 190 7.36 -8.92 1.80
CA TRP A 190 8.27 -8.39 0.79
C TRP A 190 9.42 -9.35 0.48
N ALA A 191 10.05 -9.92 1.50
CA ALA A 191 11.14 -10.89 1.35
C ALA A 191 10.69 -12.21 0.69
N GLU A 192 9.42 -12.59 0.84
CA GLU A 192 8.83 -13.74 0.15
C GLU A 192 8.48 -13.44 -1.32
N ARG A 193 8.32 -12.16 -1.69
CA ARG A 193 7.82 -11.74 -3.01
C ARG A 193 8.92 -11.24 -3.97
N LEU A 194 9.88 -10.45 -3.49
CA LEU A 194 10.87 -9.74 -4.32
C LEU A 194 12.23 -10.46 -4.42
#